data_AF-A0A3M2HP74-F1
#
_entry.id   AF-A0A3M2HP74-F1
#
_cell.length_a   1.000
_cell.length_b   1.000
_cell.length_c   1.000
_cell.angle_alpha   90.00
_cell.angle_beta   90.00
_cell.angle_gamma   90.00
#
_symmetry.space_group_name_H-M   'P 1'
#
loop_
_entity.id
_entity.type
_entity.pdbx_description
1 polymer ?
#
loop_
_entity_poly.entity_id
_entity_poly.type
_entity_poly.pdbx_seq_one_letter_code
_entity_poly.pdbx_strand_id
1 'polypeptide(L)'
;MDARTLRAQRMTGQSEAPVMGIDVATLGGMYAQKIKLAGTEGGVGVRNAGEMVATGGDFTLDSAGDVKLTGRTAAAGNVAVNAAGAVDANVGNLAGMGGRLFGHRQADIRMAGDYTHAGQNVFASNGLLGMAVSGRFINQATLESNGAISLKAAAVENAETALIKTGNAQRNSQTRIEAGDISNAGRIEGDGVALVVGNTLANTGTVLGNQVLIEANTLVNGRDLGKTISASPYNEAFIGATQKVGLRVAGNVENRDALIYNAGDISIGGRAATSSAGSVLNSSGQVSAEGNLSIATGKIKNERRIYTITHRLLADEERKASETQSPKVFVPTASAEVTTALSNWYNDFVRARYGHQWGASLTTLR
;
A
#
# COMPACT_ATOMS: atom_id res chain seq x y z
N MET A 1 -2.81 62.58 21.58
CA MET A 1 -1.47 62.51 22.17
C MET A 1 -1.53 63.20 23.52
N ASP A 2 -1.19 62.49 24.61
CA ASP A 2 -1.05 63.09 25.94
C ASP A 2 0.45 63.35 26.17
N ALA A 3 0.81 64.61 26.45
CA ALA A 3 2.17 65.13 26.30
C ALA A 3 3.15 64.73 27.42
N ARG A 4 2.87 63.65 28.19
CA ARG A 4 3.72 63.25 29.34
C ARG A 4 4.10 61.78 29.43
N THR A 5 3.64 60.92 28.53
CA THR A 5 4.20 59.56 28.43
C THR A 5 4.35 59.20 26.95
N LEU A 6 5.59 59.09 26.47
CA LEU A 6 5.94 58.62 25.12
C LEU A 6 5.68 57.11 24.99
N ARG A 7 4.46 56.66 25.31
CA ARG A 7 4.03 55.29 25.04
C ARG A 7 3.44 55.23 23.64
N ALA A 8 4.09 54.49 22.75
CA ALA A 8 3.51 54.14 21.47
C ALA A 8 2.26 53.28 21.71
N GLN A 9 1.08 53.85 21.46
CA GLN A 9 -0.16 53.11 21.45
C GLN A 9 -0.31 52.53 20.03
N ARG A 10 -0.38 51.20 19.90
CA ARG A 10 -0.69 50.57 18.61
C ARG A 10 -2.01 51.14 18.11
N MET A 11 -1.98 51.79 16.95
CA MET A 11 -3.20 52.09 16.20
C MET A 11 -3.67 50.77 15.59
N THR A 12 -4.76 50.21 16.10
CA THR A 12 -5.51 49.18 15.38
C THR A 12 -6.19 49.87 14.20
N GLY A 13 -5.79 49.57 12.96
CA GLY A 13 -6.46 50.10 11.78
C GLY A 13 -7.97 49.76 11.81
N GLN A 14 -8.83 50.74 11.57
CA GLN A 14 -10.30 50.59 11.52
C GLN A 14 -10.81 50.07 10.16
N SER A 15 -9.98 49.37 9.40
CA SER A 15 -10.38 48.72 8.15
C SER A 15 -10.16 47.22 8.30
N GLU A 16 -11.00 46.39 7.68
CA GLU A 16 -10.72 44.95 7.58
C GLU A 16 -9.29 44.78 7.09
N ALA A 17 -8.45 44.09 7.87
CA ALA A 17 -7.07 43.87 7.51
C ALA A 17 -7.03 43.18 6.13
N PRO A 18 -6.16 43.62 5.20
CA PRO A 18 -6.10 43.02 3.89
C PRO A 18 -5.80 41.52 4.02
N VAL A 19 -6.63 40.68 3.40
CA VAL A 19 -6.46 39.22 3.44
C VAL A 19 -5.12 38.78 2.81
N MET A 20 -4.52 39.64 1.95
CA MET A 20 -3.24 39.40 1.25
C MET A 20 -2.35 40.65 1.27
N GLY A 21 -1.08 40.48 1.63
CA GLY A 21 -0.09 41.58 1.74
C GLY A 21 0.93 41.59 0.62
N ILE A 22 1.08 40.46 -0.08
CA ILE A 22 1.85 40.33 -1.31
C ILE A 22 0.95 39.58 -2.29
N ASP A 23 0.47 40.23 -3.34
CA ASP A 23 -0.25 39.58 -4.45
C ASP A 23 0.45 39.92 -5.77
N VAL A 24 1.06 38.91 -6.40
CA VAL A 24 1.67 39.03 -7.73
C VAL A 24 0.92 38.09 -8.67
N ALA A 25 0.00 38.66 -9.45
CA ALA A 25 -0.77 37.95 -10.47
C ALA A 25 -0.04 38.00 -11.83
N THR A 26 0.43 36.83 -12.30
CA THR A 26 0.79 36.41 -13.69
C THR A 26 1.60 37.34 -14.62
N LEU A 27 2.03 38.53 -14.21
CA LEU A 27 2.67 39.52 -15.09
C LEU A 27 4.20 39.34 -15.22
N GLY A 28 4.79 38.26 -14.70
CA GLY A 28 6.22 37.97 -14.84
C GLY A 28 6.75 36.98 -13.80
N GLY A 29 8.07 36.89 -13.71
CA GLY A 29 8.77 36.14 -12.67
C GLY A 29 9.73 37.03 -11.87
N MET A 30 9.92 36.72 -10.59
CA MET A 30 10.97 37.28 -9.75
C MET A 30 12.21 36.39 -9.85
N TYR A 31 13.30 36.95 -10.38
CA TYR A 31 14.58 36.26 -10.50
C TYR A 31 15.63 37.07 -9.75
N ALA A 32 16.23 36.48 -8.73
CA ALA A 32 17.26 37.12 -7.92
C ALA A 32 18.27 36.09 -7.45
N GLN A 33 19.46 36.53 -7.02
CA GLN A 33 20.44 35.61 -6.43
C GLN A 33 19.84 34.89 -5.20
N LYS A 34 19.10 35.62 -4.37
CA LYS A 34 18.35 35.14 -3.20
C LYS A 34 16.99 35.83 -3.17
N ILE A 35 15.96 35.16 -2.68
CA ILE A 35 14.62 35.74 -2.49
C ILE A 35 14.22 35.58 -1.03
N LYS A 36 13.79 36.68 -0.40
CA LYS A 36 13.25 36.69 0.97
C LYS A 36 11.95 37.49 1.00
N LEU A 37 10.88 36.86 1.47
CA LEU A 37 9.56 37.45 1.63
C LEU A 37 9.11 37.35 3.10
N ALA A 38 8.46 38.38 3.59
CA ALA A 38 7.92 38.43 4.95
C ALA A 38 6.53 39.08 4.95
N GLY A 39 5.49 38.28 5.20
CA GLY A 39 4.11 38.73 5.38
C GLY A 39 3.71 38.61 6.85
N THR A 40 4.29 39.43 7.72
CA THR A 40 4.21 39.26 9.19
C THR A 40 3.05 40.00 9.85
N GLU A 41 2.21 40.67 9.07
CA GLU A 41 0.97 41.27 9.57
C GLU A 41 -0.06 40.18 9.86
N GLY A 42 -0.67 40.21 11.05
CA GLY A 42 -1.57 39.15 11.50
C GLY A 42 -2.75 38.92 10.56
N GLY A 43 -2.85 37.74 9.97
CA GLY A 43 -3.92 37.36 9.04
C GLY A 43 -3.67 37.74 7.57
N VAL A 44 -2.57 38.43 7.27
CA VAL A 44 -2.22 38.87 5.92
C VAL A 44 -1.41 37.77 5.21
N GLY A 45 -1.96 37.19 4.14
CA GLY A 45 -1.33 36.12 3.38
C GLY A 45 -0.36 36.58 2.29
N VAL A 46 0.32 35.62 1.67
CA VAL A 46 1.17 35.81 0.49
C VAL A 46 0.61 35.01 -0.68
N ARG A 47 0.43 35.66 -1.83
CA ARG A 47 -0.01 35.05 -3.08
C ARG A 47 0.93 35.41 -4.22
N ASN A 48 1.36 34.40 -4.95
CA ASN A 48 2.09 34.57 -6.19
C ASN A 48 1.69 33.50 -7.19
N ALA A 49 1.26 33.94 -8.38
CA ALA A 49 0.93 33.07 -9.49
C ALA A 49 2.02 33.03 -10.58
N GLY A 50 3.05 33.89 -10.50
CA GLY A 50 4.19 33.91 -11.42
C GLY A 50 5.36 33.02 -10.98
N GLU A 51 6.49 33.08 -11.69
CA GLU A 51 7.70 32.35 -11.28
C GLU A 51 8.45 33.09 -10.15
N MET A 52 8.99 32.37 -9.18
CA MET A 52 9.96 32.88 -8.21
C MET A 52 11.16 31.97 -8.18
N VAL A 53 12.29 32.46 -8.68
CA VAL A 53 13.50 31.68 -8.86
C VAL A 53 14.68 32.37 -8.19
N ALA A 54 15.17 31.78 -7.09
CA ALA A 54 16.44 32.16 -6.49
C ALA A 54 17.58 31.49 -7.26
N THR A 55 18.27 32.23 -8.13
CA THR A 55 19.19 31.67 -9.14
C THR A 55 20.55 31.23 -8.60
N GLY A 56 20.95 31.71 -7.41
CA GLY A 56 22.27 31.40 -6.83
C GLY A 56 22.27 31.12 -5.33
N GLY A 57 21.10 31.06 -4.70
CA GLY A 57 20.95 30.91 -3.26
C GLY A 57 19.52 30.55 -2.86
N ASP A 58 19.14 30.89 -1.64
CA ASP A 58 17.90 30.42 -1.03
C ASP A 58 16.67 31.25 -1.40
N PHE A 59 15.52 30.58 -1.36
CA PHE A 59 14.19 31.19 -1.30
C PHE A 59 13.63 31.04 0.13
N THR A 60 13.28 32.14 0.78
CA THR A 60 12.69 32.13 2.13
C THR A 60 11.39 32.94 2.18
N LEU A 61 10.35 32.38 2.81
CA LEU A 61 9.06 33.05 3.00
C LEU A 61 8.51 32.74 4.40
N ASP A 62 8.33 33.79 5.20
CA ASP A 62 7.63 33.74 6.48
C ASP A 62 6.31 34.51 6.40
N SER A 63 5.18 33.87 6.71
CA SER A 63 3.84 34.46 6.65
C SER A 63 3.06 34.21 7.94
N ALA A 64 2.41 35.25 8.46
CA ALA A 64 1.45 35.17 9.55
C ALA A 64 0.03 34.80 9.06
N GLY A 65 -0.18 34.71 7.74
CA GLY A 65 -1.42 34.25 7.10
C GLY A 65 -1.21 33.01 6.23
N ASP A 66 -2.06 32.85 5.22
CA ASP A 66 -1.96 31.78 4.22
C ASP A 66 -0.85 32.09 3.20
N VAL A 67 -0.31 31.06 2.57
CA VAL A 67 0.69 31.16 1.49
C VAL A 67 0.19 30.39 0.28
N LYS A 68 0.07 31.08 -0.86
CA LYS A 68 -0.34 30.51 -2.14
C LYS A 68 0.68 30.84 -3.24
N LEU A 69 1.58 29.92 -3.51
CA LEU A 69 2.59 29.97 -4.56
C LEU A 69 2.20 29.04 -5.71
N THR A 70 1.20 29.42 -6.50
CA THR A 70 0.68 28.56 -7.58
C THR A 70 1.55 28.56 -8.83
N GLY A 71 2.34 29.62 -9.02
CA GLY A 71 3.41 29.62 -10.02
C GLY A 71 4.66 28.90 -9.52
N ARG A 72 5.63 28.66 -10.40
CA ARG A 72 6.84 27.89 -10.07
C ARG A 72 7.70 28.60 -9.03
N THR A 73 7.94 27.96 -7.89
CA THR A 73 8.95 28.37 -6.89
C THR A 73 10.16 27.46 -6.96
N ALA A 74 11.36 28.01 -7.13
CA ALA A 74 12.61 27.25 -7.19
C ALA A 74 13.77 28.04 -6.58
N ALA A 75 14.77 27.32 -6.09
CA ALA A 75 16.01 27.89 -5.58
C ALA A 75 17.20 27.01 -6.00
N ALA A 76 18.35 27.63 -6.25
CA ALA A 76 19.62 26.91 -6.36
C ALA A 76 20.07 26.36 -5.00
N GLY A 77 19.72 27.08 -3.92
CA GLY A 77 19.85 26.62 -2.53
C GLY A 77 18.55 25.99 -2.01
N ASN A 78 18.19 26.34 -0.77
CA ASN A 78 17.00 25.83 -0.10
C ASN A 78 15.74 26.62 -0.46
N VAL A 79 14.60 25.93 -0.49
CA VAL A 79 13.27 26.55 -0.45
C VAL A 79 12.73 26.37 0.97
N ALA A 80 12.52 27.48 1.67
CA ALA A 80 11.95 27.51 3.01
C ALA A 80 10.67 28.35 3.03
N VAL A 81 9.54 27.72 3.34
CA VAL A 81 8.22 28.35 3.48
C VAL A 81 7.66 27.99 4.84
N ASN A 82 7.32 29.02 5.61
CA ASN A 82 6.77 28.90 6.95
C ASN A 82 5.52 29.78 7.05
N ALA A 83 4.35 29.16 7.19
CA ALA A 83 3.07 29.87 7.29
C ALA A 83 2.33 29.49 8.57
N ALA A 84 1.82 30.50 9.28
CA ALA A 84 0.86 30.28 10.37
C ALA A 84 -0.50 29.77 9.85
N GLY A 85 -0.79 29.98 8.57
CA GLY A 85 -1.97 29.48 7.87
C GLY A 85 -1.73 28.18 7.10
N ALA A 86 -2.43 28.05 5.95
CA ALA A 86 -2.21 26.98 4.98
C ALA A 86 -1.11 27.35 3.97
N VAL A 87 -0.41 26.35 3.44
CA VAL A 87 0.54 26.48 2.33
C VAL A 87 0.00 25.73 1.12
N ASP A 88 -0.07 26.40 -0.02
CA ASP A 88 -0.32 25.83 -1.35
C ASP A 88 0.83 26.25 -2.27
N ALA A 89 1.77 25.34 -2.57
CA ALA A 89 3.00 25.68 -3.27
C ALA A 89 3.32 24.74 -4.44
N ASN A 90 3.67 25.32 -5.58
CA ASN A 90 4.19 24.62 -6.74
C ASN A 90 5.71 24.77 -6.78
N VAL A 91 6.42 23.75 -6.33
CA VAL A 91 7.88 23.77 -6.16
C VAL A 91 8.52 23.04 -7.33
N GLY A 92 9.44 23.70 -8.02
CA GLY A 92 10.10 23.15 -9.20
C GLY A 92 11.11 22.06 -8.85
N ASN A 93 12.19 22.42 -8.15
CA ASN A 93 13.20 21.47 -7.70
C ASN A 93 13.68 21.88 -6.30
N LEU A 94 13.69 20.93 -5.38
CA LEU A 94 14.27 21.07 -4.04
C LEU A 94 15.63 20.38 -4.03
N ALA A 95 16.59 20.97 -4.74
CA ALA A 95 17.96 20.44 -4.82
C ALA A 95 18.82 20.76 -3.57
N GLY A 96 18.29 21.56 -2.64
CA GLY A 96 19.00 21.97 -1.44
C GLY A 96 19.09 20.89 -0.36
N MET A 97 20.11 21.00 0.49
CA MET A 97 20.40 20.06 1.60
C MET A 97 19.59 20.36 2.88
N GLY A 98 18.43 21.03 2.80
CA GLY A 98 17.74 21.52 4.00
C GLY A 98 16.45 22.32 3.80
N GLY A 99 15.70 22.12 2.72
CA GLY A 99 14.44 22.84 2.49
C GLY A 99 13.38 22.54 3.55
N ARG A 100 12.51 23.51 3.88
CA ARG A 100 11.40 23.30 4.82
C ARG A 100 10.12 23.90 4.26
N LEU A 101 9.09 23.08 4.05
CA LEU A 101 7.75 23.57 3.74
C LEU A 101 6.83 23.19 4.89
N PHE A 102 6.40 24.20 5.65
CA PHE A 102 5.57 24.03 6.83
C PHE A 102 4.33 24.91 6.78
N GLY A 103 3.16 24.28 6.86
CA GLY A 103 1.87 24.94 7.04
C GLY A 103 1.21 24.48 8.34
N HIS A 104 0.82 25.41 9.20
CA HIS A 104 0.29 25.05 10.51
C HIS A 104 -1.07 24.34 10.42
N ARG A 105 -1.88 24.61 9.39
CA ARG A 105 -3.17 23.90 9.16
C ARG A 105 -3.08 22.83 8.08
N GLN A 106 -2.45 23.17 6.97
CA GLN A 106 -2.33 22.32 5.79
C GLN A 106 -1.11 22.74 4.98
N ALA A 107 -0.44 21.78 4.37
CA ALA A 107 0.59 22.02 3.37
C ALA A 107 0.30 21.18 2.14
N ASP A 108 -0.10 21.81 1.04
CA ASP A 108 -0.25 21.21 -0.28
C ASP A 108 0.94 21.59 -1.15
N ILE A 109 1.69 20.58 -1.57
CA ILE A 109 2.95 20.76 -2.29
C ILE A 109 2.85 20.03 -3.62
N ARG A 110 3.01 20.77 -4.72
CA ARG A 110 3.07 20.21 -6.07
C ARG A 110 4.50 20.24 -6.56
N MET A 111 4.95 19.14 -7.16
CA MET A 111 6.27 19.02 -7.76
C MET A 111 6.17 18.47 -9.19
N ALA A 112 6.90 19.11 -10.10
CA ALA A 112 7.00 18.67 -11.48
C ALA A 112 8.16 17.66 -11.63
N GLY A 113 7.97 16.62 -12.44
CA GLY A 113 8.92 15.53 -12.61
C GLY A 113 9.01 14.58 -11.42
N ASP A 114 10.12 13.83 -11.37
CA ASP A 114 10.47 12.92 -10.29
C ASP A 114 11.02 13.70 -9.08
N TYR A 115 10.77 13.20 -7.87
CA TYR A 115 11.29 13.78 -6.63
C TYR A 115 11.83 12.69 -5.69
N THR A 116 13.03 12.92 -5.17
CA THR A 116 13.66 12.05 -4.16
C THR A 116 13.68 12.73 -2.80
N HIS A 117 12.96 12.16 -1.83
CA HIS A 117 13.02 12.55 -0.42
C HIS A 117 14.16 11.83 0.30
N ALA A 118 15.35 12.46 0.33
CA ALA A 118 16.54 11.95 1.00
C ALA A 118 16.66 12.40 2.47
N GLY A 119 15.58 12.89 3.09
CA GLY A 119 15.55 13.28 4.51
C GLY A 119 16.11 14.66 4.83
N GLN A 120 16.75 15.33 3.87
CA GLN A 120 17.25 16.70 4.03
C GLN A 120 16.11 17.73 4.07
N ASN A 121 15.04 17.48 3.30
CA ASN A 121 13.89 18.37 3.22
C ASN A 121 12.84 18.00 4.27
N VAL A 122 12.30 18.99 4.98
CA VAL A 122 11.21 18.80 5.93
C VAL A 122 9.91 19.26 5.29
N PHE A 123 9.00 18.33 5.04
CA PHE A 123 7.61 18.61 4.69
C PHE A 123 6.76 18.31 5.91
N ALA A 124 6.07 19.32 6.43
CA ALA A 124 5.32 19.14 7.66
C ALA A 124 4.05 19.98 7.69
N SER A 125 3.07 19.45 8.39
CA SER A 125 1.80 20.10 8.69
C SER A 125 1.24 19.52 9.98
N ASN A 126 0.55 20.33 10.78
CA ASN A 126 -0.19 19.83 11.95
C ASN A 126 -1.56 19.25 11.58
N GLY A 127 -2.06 19.51 10.36
CA GLY A 127 -3.29 18.92 9.83
C GLY A 127 -2.98 17.96 8.68
N LEU A 128 -3.18 18.40 7.44
CA LEU A 128 -2.89 17.57 6.25
C LEU A 128 -1.55 17.97 5.61
N LEU A 129 -0.71 16.99 5.31
CA LEU A 129 0.39 17.10 4.35
C LEU A 129 -0.06 16.48 3.02
N GLY A 130 -0.44 17.34 2.07
CA GLY A 130 -0.73 16.98 0.69
C GLY A 130 0.51 17.10 -0.17
N MET A 131 0.86 16.04 -0.90
CA MET A 131 1.96 16.06 -1.87
C MET A 131 1.48 15.50 -3.20
N ALA A 132 1.66 16.26 -4.28
CA ALA A 132 1.37 15.81 -5.63
C ALA A 132 2.63 15.91 -6.49
N VAL A 133 3.18 14.76 -6.88
CA VAL A 133 4.37 14.65 -7.71
C VAL A 133 3.94 14.15 -9.08
N SER A 134 4.23 14.89 -10.15
CA SER A 134 3.78 14.47 -11.49
C SER A 134 4.52 13.21 -12.01
N GLY A 135 5.73 12.94 -11.50
CA GLY A 135 6.52 11.74 -11.81
C GLY A 135 6.59 10.76 -10.64
N ARG A 136 7.74 10.12 -10.47
CA ARG A 136 8.03 9.18 -9.37
C ARG A 136 8.39 9.93 -8.09
N PHE A 137 7.75 9.56 -6.98
CA PHE A 137 8.17 9.95 -5.64
C PHE A 137 9.03 8.83 -5.03
N ILE A 138 10.30 9.10 -4.76
CA ILE A 138 11.24 8.16 -4.15
C ILE A 138 11.49 8.61 -2.71
N ASN A 139 10.98 7.87 -1.74
CA ASN A 139 11.27 8.09 -0.32
C ASN A 139 12.46 7.24 0.11
N GLN A 140 13.51 7.90 0.62
CA GLN A 140 14.71 7.27 1.19
C GLN A 140 14.89 7.62 2.67
N ALA A 141 13.91 8.28 3.28
CA ALA A 141 13.97 8.78 4.65
C ALA A 141 12.61 8.68 5.35
N THR A 142 12.44 9.39 6.45
CA THR A 142 11.13 9.52 7.11
C THR A 142 10.34 10.68 6.50
N LEU A 143 9.17 10.37 5.96
CA LEU A 143 8.10 11.32 5.66
C LEU A 143 7.06 11.21 6.76
N GLU A 144 6.90 12.28 7.54
CA GLU A 144 6.01 12.29 8.70
C GLU A 144 5.10 13.52 8.70
N SER A 145 3.85 13.34 9.09
CA SER A 145 2.93 14.42 9.43
C SER A 145 2.21 14.13 10.75
N ASN A 146 1.91 15.15 11.55
CA ASN A 146 1.19 14.98 12.81
C ASN A 146 -0.30 14.63 12.62
N GLY A 147 -0.89 15.00 11.48
CA GLY A 147 -2.27 14.67 11.14
C GLY A 147 -2.33 13.61 10.04
N ALA A 148 -2.58 14.01 8.78
CA ALA A 148 -2.72 13.09 7.66
C ALA A 148 -1.65 13.30 6.59
N ILE A 149 -1.33 12.25 5.84
CA ILE A 149 -0.53 12.31 4.61
C ILE A 149 -1.45 11.95 3.44
N SER A 150 -1.48 12.79 2.41
CA SER A 150 -2.08 12.47 1.11
C SER A 150 -1.03 12.64 0.03
N LEU A 151 -0.43 11.54 -0.41
CA LEU A 151 0.57 11.52 -1.46
C LEU A 151 -0.05 11.02 -2.77
N LYS A 152 0.07 11.80 -3.84
CA LYS A 152 -0.29 11.41 -5.20
C LYS A 152 0.93 11.48 -6.10
N ALA A 153 1.26 10.39 -6.79
CA ALA A 153 2.38 10.35 -7.72
C ALA A 153 2.08 9.48 -8.95
N ALA A 154 2.88 9.57 -10.01
CA ALA A 154 2.81 8.59 -11.08
C ALA A 154 3.26 7.20 -10.59
N ALA A 155 4.32 7.17 -9.77
CA ALA A 155 4.80 5.99 -9.06
C ALA A 155 5.35 6.39 -7.69
N VAL A 156 5.30 5.47 -6.72
CA VAL A 156 5.89 5.66 -5.39
C VAL A 156 6.88 4.53 -5.10
N GLU A 157 8.06 4.90 -4.64
CA GLU A 157 9.07 3.98 -4.12
C GLU A 157 9.36 4.37 -2.67
N ASN A 158 9.12 3.46 -1.72
CA ASN A 158 9.52 3.62 -0.33
C ASN A 158 10.66 2.64 -0.04
N ALA A 159 11.89 3.16 0.01
CA ALA A 159 13.11 2.36 0.13
C ALA A 159 13.19 1.61 1.47
N GLU A 160 14.08 0.62 1.57
CA GLU A 160 14.18 -0.33 2.69
C GLU A 160 14.26 0.30 4.09
N THR A 161 14.97 1.42 4.23
CA THR A 161 15.10 2.14 5.50
C THR A 161 14.13 3.31 5.65
N ALA A 162 13.29 3.52 4.64
CA ALA A 162 12.39 4.66 4.55
C ALA A 162 11.07 4.39 5.30
N LEU A 163 10.51 5.47 5.84
CA LEU A 163 9.30 5.44 6.66
C LEU A 163 8.32 6.49 6.13
N ILE A 164 7.08 6.09 5.88
CA ILE A 164 5.97 7.02 5.66
C ILE A 164 5.01 6.81 6.81
N LYS A 165 4.82 7.82 7.65
CA LYS A 165 3.95 7.69 8.82
C LYS A 165 3.15 8.94 9.14
N THR A 166 2.02 8.73 9.79
CA THR A 166 1.27 9.81 10.44
C THR A 166 1.28 9.67 11.94
N GLY A 167 1.43 10.80 12.65
CA GLY A 167 1.36 10.88 14.11
C GLY A 167 -0.08 10.73 14.63
N ASN A 168 -0.23 10.19 15.85
CA ASN A 168 -1.52 9.95 16.51
C ASN A 168 -2.06 11.20 17.23
N ALA A 169 -1.89 12.41 16.67
CA ALA A 169 -2.37 13.60 17.35
C ALA A 169 -3.92 13.70 17.35
N GLN A 170 -4.60 13.01 16.43
CA GLN A 170 -6.04 13.15 16.17
C GLN A 170 -6.85 11.83 16.22
N ARG A 171 -6.23 10.67 16.51
CA ARG A 171 -6.86 9.32 16.55
C ARG A 171 -7.64 8.91 15.29
N ASN A 172 -7.31 9.48 14.14
CA ASN A 172 -7.89 9.14 12.85
C ASN A 172 -6.89 9.39 11.70
N SER A 173 -5.61 9.49 12.03
CA SER A 173 -4.56 9.92 11.12
C SER A 173 -4.44 8.94 9.94
N GLN A 174 -4.65 9.45 8.73
CA GLN A 174 -4.65 8.64 7.50
C GLN A 174 -3.38 8.85 6.71
N THR A 175 -2.69 7.76 6.39
CA THR A 175 -1.68 7.72 5.33
C THR A 175 -2.35 7.22 4.05
N ARG A 176 -2.66 8.15 3.14
CA ARG A 176 -3.23 7.84 1.83
C ARG A 176 -2.18 8.05 0.74
N ILE A 177 -1.97 7.02 -0.07
CA ILE A 177 -1.05 7.07 -1.21
C ILE A 177 -1.81 6.64 -2.47
N GLU A 178 -1.81 7.50 -3.49
CA GLU A 178 -2.40 7.23 -4.80
C GLU A 178 -1.30 7.23 -5.88
N ALA A 179 -1.12 6.09 -6.57
CA ALA A 179 -0.12 6.01 -7.64
C ALA A 179 -0.50 4.99 -8.74
N GLY A 180 0.18 5.05 -9.87
CA GLY A 180 0.14 3.97 -10.87
C GLY A 180 0.71 2.69 -10.28
N ASP A 181 1.95 2.76 -9.79
CA ASP A 181 2.65 1.66 -9.12
C ASP A 181 3.18 2.10 -7.76
N ILE A 182 3.17 1.20 -6.78
CA ILE A 182 3.80 1.42 -5.47
C ILE A 182 4.77 0.27 -5.19
N SER A 183 6.03 0.59 -4.94
CA SER A 183 7.03 -0.32 -4.41
C SER A 183 7.32 0.07 -2.96
N ASN A 184 7.07 -0.83 -2.01
CA ASN A 184 7.35 -0.62 -0.60
C ASN A 184 8.34 -1.67 -0.09
N ALA A 185 9.60 -1.27 0.07
CA ALA A 185 10.62 -2.05 0.76
C ALA A 185 10.77 -1.62 2.23
N GLY A 186 10.42 -0.37 2.56
CA GLY A 186 10.46 0.17 3.91
C GLY A 186 9.16 -0.04 4.68
N ARG A 187 8.76 0.98 5.45
CA ARG A 187 7.57 0.93 6.30
C ARG A 187 6.56 2.03 5.95
N ILE A 188 5.30 1.67 5.84
CA ILE A 188 4.17 2.60 5.70
C ILE A 188 3.20 2.36 6.85
N GLU A 189 2.90 3.41 7.62
CA GLU A 189 2.04 3.30 8.81
C GLU A 189 1.12 4.50 9.04
N GLY A 190 0.09 4.28 9.85
CA GLY A 190 -0.87 5.30 10.28
C GLY A 190 -2.01 4.66 11.09
N ASP A 191 -2.95 5.44 11.60
CA ASP A 191 -4.17 4.84 12.18
C ASP A 191 -4.99 4.17 11.08
N GLY A 192 -5.11 4.83 9.92
CA GLY A 192 -5.54 4.20 8.69
C GLY A 192 -4.47 4.32 7.61
N VAL A 193 -4.29 3.26 6.84
CA VAL A 193 -3.46 3.25 5.64
C VAL A 193 -4.32 2.88 4.45
N ALA A 194 -4.34 3.76 3.45
CA ALA A 194 -5.07 3.58 2.20
C ALA A 194 -4.11 3.68 1.01
N LEU A 195 -3.81 2.55 0.38
CA LEU A 195 -2.98 2.48 -0.83
C LEU A 195 -3.90 2.27 -2.03
N VAL A 196 -4.00 3.28 -2.90
CA VAL A 196 -4.80 3.22 -4.13
C VAL A 196 -3.87 3.18 -5.32
N VAL A 197 -3.79 2.01 -5.93
CA VAL A 197 -2.80 1.66 -6.93
C VAL A 197 -3.50 1.35 -8.25
N GLY A 198 -3.07 2.00 -9.33
CA GLY A 198 -3.62 1.76 -10.67
C GLY A 198 -3.28 0.36 -11.17
N ASN A 199 -2.01 -0.03 -10.98
CA ASN A 199 -1.39 -1.23 -11.50
C ASN A 199 -0.98 -2.14 -10.33
N THR A 200 0.31 -2.14 -9.96
CA THR A 200 0.89 -3.11 -9.02
C THR A 200 1.33 -2.45 -7.72
N LEU A 201 0.88 -3.02 -6.59
CA LEU A 201 1.52 -2.83 -5.30
C LEU A 201 2.50 -3.99 -5.07
N ALA A 202 3.80 -3.69 -5.06
CA ALA A 202 4.84 -4.61 -4.65
C ALA A 202 5.31 -4.26 -3.24
N ASN A 203 5.00 -5.11 -2.27
CA ASN A 203 5.41 -4.94 -0.88
C ASN A 203 6.46 -5.99 -0.53
N THR A 204 7.68 -5.55 -0.20
CA THR A 204 8.74 -6.37 0.40
C THR A 204 9.13 -5.86 1.80
N GLY A 205 8.41 -4.85 2.28
CA GLY A 205 8.59 -4.26 3.60
C GLY A 205 7.34 -4.45 4.45
N THR A 206 6.95 -3.38 5.14
CA THR A 206 5.84 -3.39 6.08
C THR A 206 4.77 -2.36 5.73
N VAL A 207 3.50 -2.77 5.77
CA VAL A 207 2.32 -1.89 5.74
C VAL A 207 1.49 -2.18 6.98
N LEU A 208 1.24 -1.16 7.82
CA LEU A 208 0.47 -1.35 9.07
C LEU A 208 -0.50 -0.21 9.41
N GLY A 209 -1.54 -0.54 10.17
CA GLY A 209 -2.34 0.49 10.84
C GLY A 209 -3.41 -0.11 11.76
N ASN A 210 -4.37 0.69 12.21
CA ASN A 210 -5.59 0.13 12.79
C ASN A 210 -6.48 -0.45 11.69
N GLN A 211 -6.53 0.24 10.54
CA GLN A 211 -7.18 -0.23 9.33
C GLN A 211 -6.23 -0.10 8.14
N VAL A 212 -6.12 -1.16 7.34
CA VAL A 212 -5.37 -1.15 6.09
C VAL A 212 -6.34 -1.43 4.95
N LEU A 213 -6.42 -0.52 3.98
CA LEU A 213 -7.14 -0.68 2.73
C LEU A 213 -6.14 -0.61 1.57
N ILE A 214 -6.12 -1.67 0.75
CA ILE A 214 -5.30 -1.72 -0.46
C ILE A 214 -6.24 -1.91 -1.64
N GLU A 215 -6.22 -0.97 -2.57
CA GLU A 215 -6.90 -1.06 -3.85
C GLU A 215 -5.86 -1.18 -4.97
N ALA A 216 -5.85 -2.27 -5.73
CA ALA A 216 -4.83 -2.49 -6.77
C ALA A 216 -5.37 -3.29 -7.96
N ASN A 217 -4.64 -3.33 -9.08
CA ASN A 217 -4.84 -4.39 -10.06
C ASN A 217 -4.14 -5.69 -9.61
N THR A 218 -2.90 -5.57 -9.16
CA THR A 218 -2.12 -6.68 -8.61
C THR A 218 -1.51 -6.28 -7.27
N LEU A 219 -1.63 -7.14 -6.27
CA LEU A 219 -0.95 -7.04 -4.99
C LEU A 219 0.05 -8.20 -4.89
N VAL A 220 1.34 -7.86 -4.78
CA VAL A 220 2.40 -8.81 -4.46
C VAL A 220 2.93 -8.47 -3.07
N ASN A 221 2.73 -9.37 -2.11
CA ASN A 221 3.26 -9.29 -0.76
C ASN A 221 4.37 -10.34 -0.60
N GLY A 222 5.61 -9.88 -0.55
CA GLY A 222 6.82 -10.68 -0.53
C GLY A 222 7.48 -10.80 -1.92
N ARG A 223 8.79 -11.03 -1.95
CA ARG A 223 9.55 -11.19 -3.19
C ARG A 223 9.42 -12.61 -3.76
N ASP A 224 9.69 -12.78 -5.05
CA ASP A 224 9.91 -14.12 -5.60
C ASP A 224 11.28 -14.65 -5.17
N LEU A 225 11.30 -15.64 -4.30
CA LEU A 225 12.54 -16.30 -3.89
C LEU A 225 12.95 -17.44 -4.82
N GLY A 226 12.15 -17.81 -5.83
CA GLY A 226 12.43 -18.93 -6.71
C GLY A 226 12.62 -20.24 -5.93
N LYS A 227 13.84 -20.79 -5.90
CA LYS A 227 14.20 -21.98 -5.09
C LYS A 227 14.96 -21.64 -3.79
N THR A 228 15.23 -20.37 -3.54
CA THR A 228 15.92 -19.92 -2.32
C THR A 228 15.02 -20.12 -1.11
N ILE A 229 15.56 -20.71 -0.04
CA ILE A 229 14.83 -20.86 1.22
C ILE A 229 14.81 -19.49 1.92
N SER A 230 13.64 -19.02 2.37
CA SER A 230 13.57 -17.77 3.13
C SER A 230 14.33 -17.91 4.44
N ALA A 231 14.96 -16.83 4.90
CA ALA A 231 15.73 -16.82 6.15
C ALA A 231 14.85 -17.11 7.38
N SER A 232 13.55 -16.82 7.31
CA SER A 232 12.57 -17.13 8.34
C SER A 232 11.18 -17.26 7.72
N PRO A 233 10.27 -18.07 8.30
CA PRO A 233 8.90 -18.14 7.82
C PRO A 233 8.25 -16.75 7.79
N TYR A 234 7.57 -16.44 6.70
CA TYR A 234 6.73 -15.25 6.56
C TYR A 234 7.48 -13.91 6.67
N ASN A 235 8.78 -13.91 6.33
CA ASN A 235 9.67 -12.77 6.57
C ASN A 235 9.93 -11.90 5.32
N GLU A 236 9.28 -12.19 4.19
CA GLU A 236 9.52 -11.40 2.98
C GLU A 236 8.73 -10.09 2.93
N ALA A 237 7.62 -10.01 3.66
CA ALA A 237 6.84 -8.79 3.80
C ALA A 237 5.77 -8.97 4.90
N PHE A 238 5.31 -7.85 5.44
CA PHE A 238 4.19 -7.81 6.38
C PHE A 238 3.13 -6.81 5.92
N ILE A 239 1.88 -7.28 5.86
CA ILE A 239 0.70 -6.43 5.81
C ILE A 239 -0.14 -6.78 7.03
N GLY A 240 -0.44 -5.80 7.87
CA GLY A 240 -1.35 -6.09 8.97
C GLY A 240 -2.01 -4.91 9.61
N ALA A 241 -3.05 -5.21 10.38
CA ALA A 241 -3.76 -4.20 11.13
C ALA A 241 -4.27 -4.74 12.46
N THR A 242 -4.89 -3.87 13.27
CA THR A 242 -5.53 -4.27 14.52
C THR A 242 -7.05 -4.44 14.40
N GLN A 243 -7.70 -3.75 13.46
CA GLN A 243 -9.15 -3.81 13.28
C GLN A 243 -9.54 -4.45 11.95
N LYS A 244 -8.96 -4.00 10.83
CA LYS A 244 -9.36 -4.49 9.50
C LYS A 244 -8.23 -4.45 8.49
N VAL A 245 -8.08 -5.53 7.72
CA VAL A 245 -7.36 -5.53 6.45
C VAL A 245 -8.35 -5.76 5.31
N GLY A 246 -8.46 -4.79 4.40
CA GLY A 246 -9.27 -4.86 3.19
C GLY A 246 -8.40 -4.86 1.94
N LEU A 247 -8.39 -5.95 1.19
CA LEU A 247 -7.69 -6.09 -0.08
C LEU A 247 -8.72 -6.10 -1.20
N ARG A 248 -8.80 -4.99 -1.94
CA ARG A 248 -9.69 -4.76 -3.09
C ARG A 248 -8.88 -4.81 -4.38
N VAL A 249 -8.68 -6.02 -4.90
CA VAL A 249 -7.73 -6.30 -5.97
C VAL A 249 -8.44 -6.89 -7.17
N ALA A 250 -8.36 -6.23 -8.34
CA ALA A 250 -9.06 -6.70 -9.55
C ALA A 250 -8.46 -7.99 -10.11
N GLY A 251 -7.14 -8.07 -10.15
CA GLY A 251 -6.37 -9.21 -10.66
C GLY A 251 -5.93 -10.14 -9.54
N ASN A 252 -4.64 -10.14 -9.22
CA ASN A 252 -4.04 -11.16 -8.36
C ASN A 252 -3.61 -10.62 -7.01
N VAL A 253 -3.95 -11.35 -5.95
CA VAL A 253 -3.33 -11.22 -4.63
C VAL A 253 -2.33 -12.35 -4.46
N GLU A 254 -1.07 -12.01 -4.28
CA GLU A 254 0.02 -12.97 -4.18
C GLU A 254 0.79 -12.77 -2.88
N ASN A 255 0.59 -13.67 -1.93
CA ASN A 255 1.29 -13.69 -0.66
C ASN A 255 2.40 -14.75 -0.72
N ARG A 256 3.65 -14.32 -0.87
CA ARG A 256 4.82 -15.15 -1.18
C ARG A 256 5.81 -15.10 -0.02
N ASP A 257 5.93 -16.19 0.73
CA ASP A 257 6.82 -16.28 1.91
C ASP A 257 6.64 -15.08 2.89
N ALA A 258 5.43 -14.53 2.95
CA ALA A 258 5.08 -13.29 3.65
C ALA A 258 3.85 -13.48 4.54
N LEU A 259 3.60 -12.50 5.40
CA LEU A 259 2.49 -12.50 6.36
C LEU A 259 1.46 -11.42 6.00
N ILE A 260 0.20 -11.84 5.93
CA ILE A 260 -0.98 -10.97 6.01
C ILE A 260 -1.72 -11.33 7.29
N TYR A 261 -1.76 -10.43 8.26
CA TYR A 261 -2.36 -10.71 9.56
C TYR A 261 -3.23 -9.56 10.05
N ASN A 262 -4.33 -9.89 10.71
CA ASN A 262 -5.17 -8.91 11.38
C ASN A 262 -5.77 -9.49 12.66
N ALA A 263 -5.79 -8.71 13.74
CA ALA A 263 -6.48 -9.09 14.97
C ALA A 263 -8.03 -8.99 14.85
N GLY A 264 -8.54 -8.23 13.88
CA GLY A 264 -9.96 -8.25 13.51
C GLY A 264 -10.21 -9.03 12.22
N ASP A 265 -10.98 -8.44 11.30
CA ASP A 265 -11.38 -9.08 10.05
C ASP A 265 -10.40 -8.86 8.88
N ILE A 266 -10.18 -9.89 8.06
CA ILE A 266 -9.57 -9.78 6.74
C ILE A 266 -10.64 -9.97 5.66
N SER A 267 -10.67 -9.07 4.69
CA SER A 267 -11.51 -9.20 3.49
C SER A 267 -10.66 -9.09 2.24
N ILE A 268 -10.79 -10.05 1.33
CA ILE A 268 -10.13 -10.07 0.02
C ILE A 268 -11.22 -10.17 -1.06
N GLY A 269 -11.23 -9.24 -2.00
CA GLY A 269 -12.23 -9.17 -3.06
C GLY A 269 -11.75 -8.30 -4.22
N GLY A 270 -12.63 -8.05 -5.20
CA GLY A 270 -12.36 -7.15 -6.30
C GLY A 270 -12.49 -5.67 -5.90
N ARG A 271 -12.24 -4.75 -6.85
CA ARG A 271 -12.29 -3.30 -6.59
C ARG A 271 -13.70 -2.79 -6.25
N ALA A 272 -14.73 -3.39 -6.83
CA ALA A 272 -16.12 -3.13 -6.48
C ALA A 272 -16.57 -4.06 -5.35
N ALA A 273 -17.47 -3.59 -4.48
CA ALA A 273 -17.87 -4.28 -3.24
C ALA A 273 -18.38 -5.72 -3.45
N THR A 274 -18.97 -6.04 -4.61
CA THR A 274 -19.51 -7.36 -4.95
C THR A 274 -18.68 -8.10 -5.98
N SER A 275 -17.55 -7.52 -6.41
CA SER A 275 -16.65 -8.15 -7.38
C SER A 275 -15.65 -9.06 -6.66
N SER A 276 -15.15 -10.05 -7.39
CA SER A 276 -14.13 -10.98 -6.93
C SER A 276 -12.75 -10.55 -7.41
N ALA A 277 -11.71 -10.89 -6.66
CA ALA A 277 -10.36 -10.91 -7.20
C ALA A 277 -10.24 -11.99 -8.29
N GLY A 278 -9.33 -11.80 -9.24
CA GLY A 278 -9.02 -12.82 -10.25
C GLY A 278 -8.44 -14.08 -9.62
N SER A 279 -7.40 -13.94 -8.80
CA SER A 279 -6.83 -15.06 -8.04
C SER A 279 -6.22 -14.63 -6.70
N VAL A 280 -6.18 -15.58 -5.77
CA VAL A 280 -5.46 -15.47 -4.50
C VAL A 280 -4.46 -16.61 -4.42
N LEU A 281 -3.19 -16.28 -4.46
CA LEU A 281 -2.07 -17.18 -4.25
C LEU A 281 -1.50 -16.96 -2.85
N ASN A 282 -1.44 -18.02 -2.05
CA ASN A 282 -0.63 -18.09 -0.84
C ASN A 282 0.46 -19.13 -1.05
N SER A 283 1.70 -18.69 -1.29
CA SER A 283 2.85 -19.55 -1.59
C SER A 283 3.86 -19.48 -0.45
N SER A 284 3.92 -20.52 0.39
CA SER A 284 4.70 -20.53 1.63
C SER A 284 4.43 -19.33 2.57
N GLY A 285 3.37 -18.56 2.31
CA GLY A 285 2.93 -17.42 3.11
C GLY A 285 1.91 -17.83 4.17
N GLN A 286 1.50 -16.85 4.98
CA GLN A 286 0.38 -16.96 5.91
C GLN A 286 -0.60 -15.81 5.72
N VAL A 287 -1.89 -16.14 5.71
CA VAL A 287 -3.01 -15.18 5.78
C VAL A 287 -3.85 -15.57 6.99
N SER A 288 -3.96 -14.69 7.99
CA SER A 288 -4.58 -15.04 9.27
C SER A 288 -5.38 -13.87 9.86
N ALA A 289 -6.64 -14.13 10.17
CA ALA A 289 -7.52 -13.22 10.92
C ALA A 289 -7.85 -13.86 12.28
N GLU A 290 -7.81 -13.10 13.37
CA GLU A 290 -8.43 -13.55 14.63
C GLU A 290 -9.95 -13.35 14.62
N GLY A 291 -10.44 -12.39 13.81
CA GLY A 291 -11.85 -12.24 13.45
C GLY A 291 -12.23 -13.08 12.23
N ASN A 292 -13.05 -12.50 11.34
CA ASN A 292 -13.50 -13.16 10.13
C ASN A 292 -12.48 -13.04 8.99
N LEU A 293 -12.25 -14.14 8.27
CA LEU A 293 -11.55 -14.13 6.98
C LEU A 293 -12.56 -14.39 5.86
N SER A 294 -12.79 -13.37 5.02
CA SER A 294 -13.65 -13.47 3.83
C SER A 294 -12.82 -13.31 2.56
N ILE A 295 -12.95 -14.25 1.63
CA ILE A 295 -12.23 -14.24 0.35
C ILE A 295 -13.22 -14.45 -0.79
N ALA A 296 -13.43 -13.42 -1.60
CA ALA A 296 -14.14 -13.45 -2.87
C ALA A 296 -13.13 -13.43 -4.02
N THR A 297 -12.93 -14.57 -4.68
CA THR A 297 -11.96 -14.73 -5.77
C THR A 297 -12.40 -15.78 -6.77
N GLY A 298 -11.96 -15.67 -8.02
CA GLY A 298 -12.17 -16.71 -9.04
C GLY A 298 -11.34 -17.96 -8.80
N LYS A 299 -10.19 -17.84 -8.12
CA LYS A 299 -9.29 -18.97 -7.81
C LYS A 299 -8.52 -18.75 -6.51
N ILE A 300 -8.42 -19.80 -5.70
CA ILE A 300 -7.50 -19.86 -4.56
C ILE A 300 -6.45 -20.92 -4.84
N LYS A 301 -5.18 -20.58 -4.68
CA LYS A 301 -4.06 -21.51 -4.70
C LYS A 301 -3.29 -21.34 -3.41
N ASN A 302 -3.30 -22.37 -2.57
CA ASN A 302 -2.44 -22.44 -1.39
C ASN A 302 -1.38 -23.50 -1.66
N GLU A 303 -0.13 -23.08 -1.75
CA GLU A 303 0.99 -23.98 -2.06
C GLU A 303 2.17 -23.72 -1.16
N ARG A 304 3.05 -24.72 -1.09
CA ARG A 304 4.38 -24.54 -0.51
C ARG A 304 5.35 -24.48 -1.67
N ARG A 305 6.21 -23.46 -1.68
CA ARG A 305 7.18 -23.26 -2.77
C ARG A 305 8.28 -24.31 -2.78
N ILE A 306 8.70 -24.77 -1.61
CA ILE A 306 9.79 -25.75 -1.42
C ILE A 306 9.29 -26.94 -0.62
N TYR A 307 9.39 -28.14 -1.20
CA TYR A 307 9.12 -29.40 -0.53
C TYR A 307 10.42 -30.19 -0.36
N THR A 308 10.66 -30.68 0.87
CA THR A 308 11.67 -31.72 1.10
C THR A 308 10.95 -33.04 1.17
N ILE A 309 11.21 -33.92 0.20
CA ILE A 309 10.69 -35.30 0.19
C ILE A 309 11.81 -36.20 0.70
N THR A 310 11.62 -36.79 1.87
CA THR A 310 12.55 -37.79 2.41
C THR A 310 11.99 -39.18 2.13
N HIS A 311 12.71 -39.98 1.34
CA HIS A 311 12.41 -41.40 1.20
C HIS A 311 13.13 -42.17 2.31
N ARG A 312 12.38 -42.98 3.06
CA ARG A 312 12.91 -43.92 4.04
C ARG A 312 12.28 -45.28 3.81
N LEU A 313 13.10 -46.34 3.88
CA LEU A 313 12.58 -47.71 3.97
C LEU A 313 11.78 -47.84 5.26
N LEU A 314 10.51 -48.24 5.15
CA LEU A 314 9.68 -48.54 6.31
C LEU A 314 10.37 -49.62 7.15
N ALA A 315 10.35 -49.48 8.48
CA ALA A 315 10.69 -50.59 9.35
C ALA A 315 9.67 -51.72 9.17
N ASP A 316 10.03 -52.97 9.47
CA ASP A 316 9.11 -54.10 9.30
C ASP A 316 7.77 -53.92 10.04
N GLU A 317 7.79 -53.23 11.18
CA GLU A 317 6.58 -52.89 11.94
C GLU A 317 5.72 -51.84 11.25
N GLU A 318 6.33 -50.78 10.71
CA GLU A 318 5.64 -49.72 9.96
C GLU A 318 5.11 -50.23 8.62
N ARG A 319 5.84 -51.15 7.98
CA ARG A 319 5.40 -51.85 6.77
C ARG A 319 4.16 -52.69 7.05
N LYS A 320 4.18 -53.49 8.13
CA LYS A 320 3.00 -54.27 8.57
C LYS A 320 1.83 -53.38 8.98
N ALA A 321 2.08 -52.23 9.61
CA ALA A 321 1.05 -51.25 9.98
C ALA A 321 0.43 -50.58 8.74
N SER A 322 1.24 -50.20 7.75
CA SER A 322 0.79 -49.66 6.46
C SER A 322 -0.03 -50.68 5.66
N GLU A 323 0.36 -51.96 5.71
CA GLU A 323 -0.38 -53.07 5.09
C GLU A 323 -1.72 -53.34 5.79
N THR A 324 -1.87 -53.00 7.07
CA THR A 324 -3.11 -53.18 7.84
C THR A 324 -4.04 -51.97 7.83
N GLN A 325 -3.52 -50.74 7.61
CA GLN A 325 -4.29 -49.50 7.49
C GLN A 325 -4.62 -49.06 6.06
N SER A 326 -4.02 -49.70 5.05
CA SER A 326 -4.51 -49.54 3.68
C SER A 326 -5.99 -49.95 3.65
N PRO A 327 -6.91 -49.18 3.05
CA PRO A 327 -8.27 -49.65 2.87
C PRO A 327 -8.14 -50.98 2.14
N LYS A 328 -8.56 -52.07 2.79
CA LYS A 328 -8.72 -53.34 2.10
C LYS A 328 -9.70 -53.03 0.98
N VAL A 329 -9.19 -52.88 -0.25
CA VAL A 329 -10.02 -53.10 -1.41
C VAL A 329 -10.48 -54.52 -1.21
N PHE A 330 -11.71 -54.67 -0.75
CA PHE A 330 -12.37 -55.95 -0.69
C PHE A 330 -12.54 -56.36 -2.15
N VAL A 331 -11.53 -57.00 -2.70
CA VAL A 331 -11.70 -57.82 -3.89
C VAL A 331 -12.50 -59.01 -3.35
N PRO A 332 -13.80 -59.13 -3.69
CA PRO A 332 -14.52 -60.32 -3.30
C PRO A 332 -13.75 -61.46 -3.94
N THR A 333 -13.18 -62.35 -3.13
CA THR A 333 -12.85 -63.68 -3.61
C THR A 333 -14.19 -64.24 -4.07
N ALA A 334 -14.40 -64.27 -5.38
CA ALA A 334 -15.56 -64.93 -5.94
C ALA A 334 -15.51 -66.37 -5.43
N SER A 335 -16.34 -66.69 -4.44
CA SER A 335 -16.72 -68.07 -4.21
C SER A 335 -17.30 -68.57 -5.53
N ALA A 336 -17.18 -69.86 -5.82
CA ALA A 336 -17.75 -70.45 -7.04
C ALA A 336 -19.25 -70.08 -7.25
N GLU A 337 -19.95 -69.71 -6.18
CA GLU A 337 -21.32 -69.19 -6.19
C GLU A 337 -21.44 -67.78 -6.79
N VAL A 338 -20.49 -66.87 -6.52
CA VAL A 338 -20.50 -65.48 -7.05
C VAL A 338 -20.19 -65.46 -8.55
N THR A 339 -19.28 -66.30 -9.02
CA THR A 339 -18.98 -66.45 -10.46
C THR A 339 -20.17 -67.03 -11.22
N THR A 340 -20.90 -67.95 -10.60
CA THR A 340 -22.13 -68.53 -11.17
C THR A 340 -23.27 -67.51 -11.19
N ALA A 341 -23.44 -66.72 -10.11
CA ALA A 341 -24.47 -65.68 -10.04
C ALA A 341 -24.23 -64.54 -11.04
N LEU A 342 -22.98 -64.09 -11.22
CA LEU A 342 -22.62 -63.08 -12.22
C LEU A 342 -22.78 -63.58 -13.66
N SER A 343 -22.42 -64.85 -13.91
CA SER A 343 -22.63 -65.48 -15.22
C SER A 343 -24.12 -65.63 -15.54
N ASN A 344 -24.93 -66.03 -14.56
CA ASN A 344 -26.38 -66.14 -14.72
C ASN A 344 -27.02 -64.76 -14.93
N TRP A 345 -26.63 -63.75 -14.15
CA TRP A 345 -27.12 -62.38 -14.33
C TRP A 345 -26.75 -61.80 -15.71
N TYR A 346 -25.52 -62.00 -16.17
CA TYR A 346 -25.09 -61.58 -17.50
C TYR A 346 -25.89 -62.27 -18.60
N ASN A 347 -26.12 -63.59 -18.48
CA ASN A 347 -26.91 -64.35 -19.43
C ASN A 347 -28.39 -63.94 -19.44
N ASP A 348 -28.97 -63.64 -18.29
CA ASP A 348 -30.36 -63.17 -18.18
C ASP A 348 -30.51 -61.74 -18.72
N PHE A 349 -29.55 -60.85 -18.45
CA PHE A 349 -29.53 -59.49 -19.02
C PHE A 349 -29.40 -59.52 -20.55
N VAL A 350 -28.50 -60.35 -21.09
CA VAL A 350 -28.31 -60.51 -22.54
C VAL A 350 -29.55 -61.15 -23.19
N ARG A 351 -30.18 -62.16 -22.56
CA ARG A 351 -31.45 -62.74 -23.05
C ARG A 351 -32.58 -61.73 -23.07
N ALA A 352 -32.73 -60.95 -22.00
CA ALA A 352 -33.78 -59.93 -21.89
C ALA A 352 -33.62 -58.81 -22.93
N ARG A 353 -32.39 -58.52 -23.36
CA ARG A 353 -32.10 -57.40 -24.27
C ARG A 353 -31.91 -57.80 -25.73
N TYR A 354 -31.51 -59.04 -26.03
CA TYR A 354 -31.10 -59.44 -27.38
C TYR A 354 -31.72 -60.76 -27.90
N GLY A 355 -32.60 -61.41 -27.14
CA GLY A 355 -33.49 -62.47 -27.64
C GLY A 355 -32.85 -63.81 -28.06
N HIS A 356 -31.52 -63.96 -28.01
CA HIS A 356 -30.82 -65.19 -28.41
C HIS A 356 -29.73 -65.61 -27.41
N GLN A 357 -29.55 -66.92 -27.23
CA GLN A 357 -28.54 -67.50 -26.33
C GLN A 357 -27.16 -67.49 -26.99
N TRP A 358 -26.19 -66.79 -26.39
CA TRP A 358 -24.76 -67.01 -26.65
C TRP A 358 -24.15 -67.66 -25.41
N GLY A 359 -23.71 -68.91 -25.52
CA GLY A 359 -23.02 -69.61 -24.44
C GLY A 359 -21.59 -69.09 -24.31
N ALA A 360 -21.35 -68.13 -23.41
CA ALA A 360 -20.01 -67.68 -23.06
C ALA A 360 -19.68 -68.05 -21.62
N SER A 361 -18.65 -68.89 -21.45
CA SER A 361 -18.02 -69.21 -20.16
C SER A 361 -17.00 -68.13 -19.84
N LEU A 362 -17.18 -67.42 -18.72
CA LEU A 362 -16.24 -66.41 -18.23
C LEU A 362 -15.06 -67.08 -17.52
N THR A 363 -14.26 -67.81 -18.28
CA THR A 363 -13.01 -68.40 -17.79
C THR A 363 -11.88 -67.45 -18.15
N THR A 364 -11.23 -66.90 -17.13
CA THR A 364 -9.92 -66.21 -17.13
C THR A 364 -9.92 -64.69 -17.26
N LEU A 365 -9.81 -64.00 -16.12
CA LEU A 365 -8.93 -62.84 -15.93
C LEU A 365 -8.18 -63.10 -14.62
N ARG A 366 -6.88 -63.41 -14.73
CA ARG A 366 -5.94 -63.58 -13.61
C ARG A 366 -5.41 -62.22 -13.16
#